data_AF-A0A392N9Y8-F1
#
_entry.id   AF-A0A392N9Y8-F1
#
_cell.length_a   1.000
_cell.length_b   1.000
_cell.length_c   1.000
_cell.angle_alpha   90.00
_cell.angle_beta   90.00
_cell.angle_gamma   90.00
#
_symmetry.space_group_name_H-M   'P 1'
#
loop_
_entity.id
_entity.type
_entity.pdbx_description
1 polymer ?
#
loop_
_entity_poly.entity_id
_entity_poly.type
_entity_poly.pdbx_seq_one_letter_code
_entity_poly.pdbx_strand_id
1 'polypeptide(L)'
;VHRAVMKDGLQVAMKIQYPGVADSIESDIENVKLLLNYTNLIPEGLYLDRAIKVAKEELSRECDYKLEAENQKRFRDLLAGTEGFYVPIVRDDILSKRV
;
A
#
# COMPACT_ATOMS: atom_id res chain seq x y z
N VAL A 1 -6.80 -4.94 -7.24
CA VAL A 1 -7.99 -4.06 -7.20
C VAL A 1 -9.05 -4.63 -8.12
N HIS A 2 -10.31 -4.64 -7.70
CA HIS A 2 -11.43 -5.23 -8.43
C HIS A 2 -12.57 -4.22 -8.56
N ARG A 3 -13.27 -4.23 -9.70
CA ARG A 3 -14.51 -3.47 -9.89
C ARG A 3 -15.68 -4.21 -9.24
N ALA A 4 -16.51 -3.50 -8.47
CA ALA A 4 -17.73 -4.04 -7.89
C ALA A 4 -18.87 -3.01 -7.96
N VAL A 5 -20.09 -3.48 -7.67
CA VAL A 5 -21.31 -2.66 -7.59
C VAL A 5 -21.98 -2.95 -6.25
N MET A 6 -22.25 -1.89 -5.49
CA MET A 6 -22.93 -1.95 -4.20
C MET A 6 -24.42 -2.25 -4.37
N LYS A 7 -25.10 -2.66 -3.28
CA LYS A 7 -26.54 -2.99 -3.32
C LYS A 7 -27.42 -1.79 -3.70
N ASP A 8 -26.95 -0.58 -3.47
CA ASP A 8 -27.61 0.68 -3.86
C ASP A 8 -27.30 1.10 -5.31
N GLY A 9 -26.51 0.32 -6.04
CA GLY A 9 -26.12 0.57 -7.43
C GLY A 9 -24.82 1.37 -7.60
N LEU A 10 -24.18 1.81 -6.51
CA LEU A 10 -22.94 2.57 -6.59
C LEU A 10 -21.77 1.69 -7.10
N GLN A 11 -21.04 2.17 -8.11
CA GLN A 11 -19.82 1.50 -8.56
C GLN A 11 -18.65 1.82 -7.64
N VAL A 12 -17.88 0.79 -7.28
CA VAL A 12 -16.73 0.91 -6.37
C VAL A 12 -15.52 0.14 -6.89
N ALA A 13 -14.33 0.61 -6.51
CA ALA A 13 -13.08 -0.10 -6.66
C ALA A 13 -12.70 -0.72 -5.31
N MET A 14 -12.54 -2.04 -5.26
CA MET A 14 -12.19 -2.79 -4.05
C MET A 14 -10.73 -3.24 -4.11
N LYS A 15 -9.90 -2.78 -3.18
CA LYS A 15 -8.51 -3.22 -3.04
C LYS A 15 -8.50 -4.32 -1.98
N ILE A 16 -8.25 -5.57 -2.38
CA ILE A 16 -8.24 -6.71 -1.46
C ILE A 16 -6.80 -7.16 -1.28
N GLN A 17 -6.37 -7.30 -0.04
CA GLN A 17 -5.04 -7.77 0.29
C GLN A 17 -4.91 -9.28 0.07
N TYR A 18 -3.76 -9.72 -0.45
CA TYR A 18 -3.45 -11.16 -0.53
C TYR A 18 -3.35 -11.78 0.88
N PRO A 19 -3.91 -12.98 1.09
CA PRO A 19 -3.80 -13.66 2.37
C PRO A 19 -2.34 -13.86 2.80
N GLY A 20 -2.02 -13.50 4.03
CA GLY A 20 -0.70 -13.72 4.61
C GLY A 20 0.39 -12.74 4.19
N VAL A 21 0.11 -11.74 3.34
CA VAL A 21 1.15 -10.80 2.87
C VAL A 21 1.77 -9.99 4.01
N ALA A 22 0.99 -9.62 5.02
CA ALA A 22 1.51 -8.92 6.20
C ALA A 22 2.46 -9.80 7.03
N ASP A 23 2.23 -11.11 7.00
CA ASP A 23 3.04 -12.09 7.74
C ASP A 23 4.30 -12.51 6.94
N SER A 24 4.29 -12.34 5.60
CA SER A 24 5.40 -12.70 4.71
C SER A 24 6.41 -11.59 4.44
N ILE A 25 6.15 -10.35 4.90
CA ILE A 25 7.01 -9.18 4.63
C ILE A 25 8.47 -9.47 4.97
N GLU A 26 8.73 -10.10 6.11
CA GLU A 26 10.10 -10.39 6.54
C GLU A 26 10.81 -11.32 5.57
N SER A 27 10.20 -12.46 5.26
CA SER A 27 10.76 -13.43 4.33
C SER A 27 10.93 -12.85 2.93
N ASP A 28 10.00 -12.02 2.47
CA ASP A 28 10.06 -11.41 1.13
C ASP A 28 11.23 -10.43 1.03
N ILE A 29 11.44 -9.62 2.08
CA ILE A 29 12.56 -8.69 2.18
C ILE A 29 13.90 -9.43 2.29
N GLU A 30 13.98 -10.50 3.07
CA GLU A 30 15.20 -11.33 3.17
C GLU A 30 15.54 -11.99 1.83
N ASN A 31 14.53 -12.50 1.12
CA ASN A 31 14.71 -13.08 -0.21
C ASN A 31 15.23 -12.04 -1.21
N VAL A 32 14.66 -10.82 -1.21
CA VAL A 32 15.14 -9.71 -2.05
C VAL A 32 16.59 -9.35 -1.70
N LYS A 33 16.94 -9.27 -0.41
CA LYS A 33 18.31 -9.02 0.05
C LYS A 33 19.29 -10.07 -0.51
N LEU A 34 18.93 -11.34 -0.44
CA LEU A 34 19.75 -12.44 -0.92
C LEU A 34 19.99 -12.33 -2.44
N LEU A 35 18.95 -12.06 -3.22
CA LEU A 35 19.05 -11.91 -4.67
C LEU A 35 19.91 -10.71 -5.06
N LEU A 36 19.76 -9.57 -4.38
CA LEU A 36 20.54 -8.36 -4.65
C LEU A 36 22.03 -8.58 -4.34
N ASN A 37 22.35 -9.27 -3.25
CA ASN A 37 23.73 -9.64 -2.92
C ASN A 37 24.34 -10.61 -3.95
N TYR A 38 23.56 -11.57 -4.46
CA TYR A 38 24.05 -12.56 -5.42
C TYR A 38 24.27 -11.98 -6.82
N THR A 39 23.42 -11.04 -7.23
CA THR A 39 23.44 -10.45 -8.58
C THR A 39 24.42 -9.29 -8.74
N ASN A 40 25.00 -8.80 -7.63
CA ASN A 40 25.90 -7.65 -7.60
C ASN A 40 25.33 -6.39 -8.29
N LEU A 41 23.99 -6.26 -8.31
CA LEU A 41 23.25 -5.15 -8.92
C LEU A 41 23.15 -3.92 -7.99
N ILE A 42 23.74 -3.99 -6.80
CA ILE A 42 23.65 -2.94 -5.79
C ILE A 42 24.66 -1.83 -6.14
N PRO A 43 24.23 -0.57 -6.30
CA PRO A 43 25.13 0.55 -6.51
C PRO A 43 26.09 0.73 -5.33
N GLU A 44 27.36 1.06 -5.62
CA GLU A 44 28.32 1.42 -4.57
C GLU A 44 27.81 2.61 -3.75
N GLY A 45 27.78 2.47 -2.42
CA GLY A 45 27.30 3.50 -1.51
C GLY A 45 25.84 3.35 -1.06
N LEU A 46 25.08 2.38 -1.59
CA LEU A 46 23.75 2.07 -1.04
C LEU A 46 23.90 1.34 0.30
N TYR A 47 23.45 1.96 1.40
CA TYR A 47 23.34 1.30 2.70
C TYR A 47 22.16 0.33 2.70
N LEU A 48 22.35 -0.83 2.08
CA LEU A 48 21.31 -1.84 1.84
C LEU A 48 20.55 -2.18 3.13
N ASP A 49 21.24 -2.38 4.25
CA ASP A 49 20.60 -2.71 5.52
C ASP A 49 19.67 -1.61 6.04
N ARG A 50 20.01 -0.32 5.82
CA ARG A 50 19.13 0.79 6.18
C ARG A 50 17.94 0.87 5.24
N ALA A 51 18.17 0.73 3.93
CA ALA A 51 17.10 0.75 2.94
C ALA A 51 16.08 -0.37 3.20
N ILE A 52 16.57 -1.58 3.51
CA ILE A 52 15.77 -2.74 3.87
C ILE A 52 14.93 -2.48 5.12
N LYS A 53 15.54 -1.91 6.17
CA LYS A 53 14.81 -1.58 7.41
C LYS A 53 13.64 -0.64 7.12
N VAL A 54 13.87 0.43 6.35
CA VAL A 54 12.83 1.39 5.97
C VAL A 54 11.77 0.73 5.09
N ALA A 55 12.17 -0.09 4.12
CA ALA A 55 11.24 -0.82 3.26
C ALA A 55 10.32 -1.74 4.06
N LYS A 56 10.86 -2.47 5.06
CA LYS A 56 10.06 -3.30 5.95
C LYS A 56 9.02 -2.49 6.72
N GLU A 57 9.43 -1.35 7.27
CA GLU A 57 8.53 -0.45 8.00
C GLU A 57 7.41 0.09 7.10
N GLU A 58 7.75 0.53 5.88
CA GLU A 58 6.77 1.07 4.92
C GLU A 58 5.83 -0.02 4.38
N LEU A 59 6.32 -1.20 4.01
CA LEU A 59 5.47 -2.34 3.60
C LEU A 59 4.52 -2.77 4.71
N SER A 60 4.97 -2.72 5.97
CA SER A 60 4.12 -3.01 7.12
C SER A 60 2.99 -2.00 7.25
N ARG A 61 3.25 -0.72 6.94
CA ARG A 61 2.24 0.35 6.93
C ARG A 61 1.29 0.21 5.76
N GLU A 62 1.76 -0.20 4.58
CA GLU A 62 0.91 -0.51 3.42
C GLU A 62 -0.07 -1.66 3.68
N CYS A 63 0.22 -2.53 4.64
CA CYS A 63 -0.67 -3.60 5.05
C CYS A 63 -1.81 -3.15 5.98
N ASP A 64 -1.89 -1.87 6.35
CA ASP A 64 -2.99 -1.29 7.10
C ASP A 64 -3.83 -0.36 6.22
N TYR A 65 -4.85 -0.92 5.57
CA TYR A 65 -5.74 -0.13 4.70
C TYR A 65 -6.59 0.90 5.44
N LYS A 66 -6.70 0.84 6.78
CA LYS A 66 -7.34 1.92 7.54
C LYS A 66 -6.48 3.19 7.54
N LEU A 67 -5.17 3.02 7.68
CA LEU A 67 -4.23 4.15 7.57
C LEU A 67 -4.24 4.73 6.16
N GLU A 68 -4.28 3.88 5.13
CA GLU A 68 -4.42 4.31 3.73
C GLU A 68 -5.72 5.11 3.51
N ALA A 69 -6.85 4.61 4.04
CA ALA A 69 -8.14 5.29 3.98
C ALA A 69 -8.13 6.66 4.68
N GLU A 70 -7.50 6.78 5.84
CA GLU A 70 -7.33 8.07 6.54
C GLU A 70 -6.52 9.07 5.72
N ASN A 71 -5.41 8.62 5.14
CA ASN A 71 -4.59 9.44 4.24
C ASN A 71 -5.37 9.87 3.01
N GLN A 72 -6.15 8.98 2.39
CA GLN A 72 -6.97 9.32 1.23
C GLN A 72 -8.03 10.37 1.56
N LYS A 73 -8.70 10.27 2.72
CA LYS A 73 -9.65 11.31 3.18
C LYS A 73 -8.96 12.65 3.35
N ARG A 74 -7.78 12.67 3.99
CA ARG A 74 -6.98 13.88 4.15
C ARG A 74 -6.57 14.49 2.80
N PHE A 75 -6.12 13.67 1.85
CA PHE A 75 -5.74 14.14 0.52
C PHE A 75 -6.92 14.69 -0.27
N ARG A 76 -8.10 14.08 -0.14
CA ARG A 76 -9.33 14.61 -0.75
C ARG A 76 -9.62 16.02 -0.26
N ASP A 77 -9.45 16.28 1.03
CA ASP A 77 -9.70 17.59 1.61
C ASP A 77 -8.60 18.60 1.19
N LEU A 78 -7.34 18.18 1.14
CA LEU A 78 -6.21 19.03 0.71
C LEU A 78 -6.26 19.41 -0.78
N LEU A 79 -6.75 18.50 -1.62
CA LEU A 79 -6.84 18.70 -3.07
C LEU A 79 -8.23 19.16 -3.52
N ALA A 80 -9.14 19.44 -2.59
CA ALA A 80 -10.48 19.91 -2.89
C ALA A 80 -10.42 21.21 -3.72
N GLY A 81 -11.02 21.18 -4.91
CA GLY A 81 -11.05 22.33 -5.82
C GLY A 81 -9.76 22.58 -6.60
N THR A 82 -8.74 21.72 -6.49
CA THR A 82 -7.54 21.80 -7.32
C THR A 82 -7.83 21.26 -8.72
N GLU A 83 -7.64 22.08 -9.75
CA GLU A 83 -7.86 21.68 -11.13
C GLU A 83 -6.90 20.54 -11.55
N GLY A 84 -7.41 19.56 -12.31
CA GLY A 84 -6.64 18.41 -12.77
C GLY A 84 -6.52 17.26 -11.78
N PHE A 85 -7.01 17.39 -10.54
CA PHE A 85 -6.98 16.33 -9.54
C PHE A 85 -8.39 15.92 -9.08
N TYR A 86 -8.55 14.62 -8.87
CA TYR A 86 -9.75 14.05 -8.28
C TYR A 86 -9.36 12.92 -7.32
N VAL A 87 -9.87 12.99 -6.08
CA VAL A 87 -9.65 11.95 -5.07
C VAL A 87 -11.00 11.29 -4.74
N PRO A 88 -11.15 9.98 -4.97
CA PRO A 88 -12.42 9.29 -4.73
C PRO A 88 -12.76 9.22 -3.23
N ILE A 89 -14.06 9.09 -2.94
CA ILE A 89 -14.57 8.94 -1.57
C ILE A 89 -14.30 7.52 -1.07
N VAL A 90 -13.75 7.41 0.14
CA VAL A 90 -13.62 6.14 0.85
C VAL A 90 -14.98 5.68 1.38
N ARG A 91 -15.29 4.39 1.21
CA ARG A 91 -16.52 3.75 1.71
C ARG A 91 -16.25 3.02 3.03
N ASP A 92 -16.51 3.72 4.14
CA ASP A 92 -16.26 3.20 5.49
C ASP A 92 -17.11 1.97 5.87
N ASP A 93 -18.25 1.79 5.21
CA ASP A 93 -19.18 0.67 5.40
C ASP A 93 -18.63 -0.68 4.94
N ILE A 94 -17.61 -0.68 4.08
CA ILE A 94 -16.96 -1.88 3.54
C ILE A 94 -15.44 -1.89 3.78
N LEU A 95 -14.93 -0.92 4.54
CA LEU A 95 -13.52 -0.79 4.88
C LEU A 95 -13.14 -1.76 6.01
N SER A 96 -12.01 -2.42 5.86
CA SER A 96 -11.38 -3.23 6.89
C SER A 96 -9.87 -3.02 6.88
N LYS A 97 -9.13 -3.76 7.72
CA LYS A 97 -7.66 -3.70 7.67
C LYS A 97 -7.09 -4.29 6.36
N ARG A 98 -7.86 -5.11 5.65
CA ARG A 98 -7.40 -5.90 4.48
C ARG A 98 -8.21 -5.65 3.20
N VAL A 99 -9.22 -4.78 3.26
CA VAL A 99 -10.14 -4.42 2.16
C VAL A 99 -10.45 -2.94 2.26
#